data_AF-A0AAE6BY00-F1
#
_entry.id   AF-A0AAE6BY00-F1
#
_cell.length_a   1.000
_cell.length_b   1.000
_cell.length_c   1.000
_cell.angle_alpha   90.00
_cell.angle_beta   90.00
_cell.angle_gamma   90.00
#
_symmetry.space_group_name_H-M   'P 1'
#
loop_
_entity.id
_entity.type
_entity.pdbx_description
1 polymer ?
#
loop_
_entity_poly.entity_id
_entity_poly.type
_entity_poly.pdbx_seq_one_letter_code
_entity_poly.pdbx_strand_id
1 'polypeptide(L)'
;MTEQEITKTEQGYSESKIQHICVNWFRQTFPHVGNLLFAVPNGGWRGARAGAQMVYEGQVKGVADIILLYPSGGKSSLCIEMKVPKKKGSSAGTQSTAQKEWQALVEQYGSTYVVCHGLIEFIQAVCSYLQINSQKYITEALNKYPLYR
;
A
#
# COMPACT_ATOMS: atom_id res chain seq x y z
N MET A 1 -20.57 -0.80 7.34
CA MET A 1 -20.03 0.57 7.46
C MET A 1 -20.10 1.25 6.10
N THR A 2 -20.10 2.58 6.05
CA THR A 2 -19.91 3.36 4.81
C THR A 2 -18.42 3.63 4.57
N GLU A 3 -18.05 4.05 3.35
CA GLU A 3 -16.65 4.43 3.06
C GLU A 3 -16.17 5.55 4.00
N GLN A 4 -17.02 6.55 4.25
CA GLN A 4 -16.72 7.67 5.16
C GLN A 4 -16.50 7.20 6.61
N GLU A 5 -17.26 6.21 7.08
CA GLU A 5 -17.08 5.63 8.40
C GLU A 5 -15.75 4.86 8.52
N ILE A 6 -15.37 4.10 7.48
CA ILE A 6 -14.07 3.43 7.44
C ILE A 6 -12.95 4.46 7.45
N THR A 7 -12.98 5.46 6.56
CA THR A 7 -11.97 6.52 6.52
C THR A 7 -11.85 7.24 7.87
N LYS A 8 -12.98 7.58 8.51
CA LYS A 8 -12.99 8.20 9.85
C LYS A 8 -12.36 7.29 10.91
N THR A 9 -12.55 5.98 10.80
CA THR A 9 -11.93 5.01 11.70
C THR A 9 -10.41 4.93 11.47
N GLU A 10 -9.99 4.88 10.21
CA GLU A 10 -8.57 4.79 9.81
C GLU A 10 -7.78 6.07 10.12
N GLN A 11 -8.43 7.23 10.23
CA GLN A 11 -7.80 8.44 10.75
C GLN A 11 -7.19 8.25 12.14
N GLY A 12 -7.70 7.32 12.95
CA GLY A 12 -7.13 6.98 14.26
C GLY A 12 -5.97 5.97 14.20
N TYR A 13 -5.64 5.42 13.03
CA TYR A 13 -4.68 4.32 12.89
C TYR A 13 -3.30 4.81 12.47
N SER A 14 -2.27 4.02 12.81
CA SER A 14 -0.94 4.19 12.25
C SER A 14 -0.90 3.68 10.80
N GLU A 15 0.05 4.19 10.01
CA GLU A 15 0.29 3.71 8.63
C GLU A 15 0.51 2.19 8.60
N SER A 16 1.33 1.67 9.52
CA SER A 16 1.57 0.23 9.68
C SER A 16 0.28 -0.57 9.94
N LYS A 17 -0.66 -0.06 10.75
CA LYS A 17 -1.94 -0.75 10.99
C LYS A 17 -2.83 -0.75 9.73
N ILE A 18 -2.85 0.34 8.97
CA ILE A 18 -3.60 0.41 7.71
C ILE A 18 -2.99 -0.55 6.68
N GLN A 19 -1.66 -0.56 6.54
CA GLN A 19 -0.94 -1.51 5.69
C GLN A 19 -1.27 -2.97 6.04
N HIS A 20 -1.26 -3.31 7.33
CA HIS A 20 -1.64 -4.65 7.82
C HIS A 20 -3.05 -5.06 7.37
N ILE A 21 -4.02 -4.16 7.48
CA ILE A 21 -5.40 -4.38 7.03
C ILE A 21 -5.44 -4.62 5.51
N CYS A 22 -4.73 -3.81 4.73
CA CYS A 22 -4.69 -3.90 3.27
C CYS A 22 -4.07 -5.22 2.79
N VAL A 23 -2.95 -5.63 3.39
CA VAL A 23 -2.28 -6.90 3.09
C VAL A 23 -3.19 -8.09 3.40
N ASN A 24 -3.88 -8.07 4.55
CA ASN A 24 -4.82 -9.13 4.92
C ASN A 24 -6.03 -9.20 3.98
N TRP A 25 -6.61 -8.05 3.61
CA TRP A 25 -7.67 -8.00 2.62
C TRP A 25 -7.23 -8.65 1.31
N PHE A 26 -6.05 -8.29 0.78
CA PHE A 26 -5.55 -8.85 -0.48
C PHE A 26 -5.38 -10.37 -0.40
N ARG A 27 -4.75 -10.87 0.66
CA ARG A 27 -4.48 -12.32 0.82
C ARG A 27 -5.75 -13.15 1.01
N GLN A 28 -6.76 -12.60 1.66
CA GLN A 28 -8.07 -13.26 1.78
C GLN A 28 -8.86 -13.20 0.46
N THR A 29 -8.69 -12.15 -0.33
CA THR A 29 -9.43 -11.94 -1.59
C THR A 29 -8.81 -12.72 -2.75
N PHE A 30 -7.48 -12.79 -2.81
CA PHE A 30 -6.70 -13.43 -3.88
C PHE A 30 -5.72 -14.47 -3.32
N PRO A 31 -6.20 -15.54 -2.64
CA PRO A 31 -5.34 -16.46 -1.89
C PRO A 31 -4.30 -17.17 -2.76
N HIS A 32 -4.64 -17.47 -4.02
CA HIS A 32 -3.73 -18.17 -4.95
C HIS A 32 -2.51 -17.35 -5.36
N VAL A 33 -2.58 -16.02 -5.26
CA VAL A 33 -1.49 -15.10 -5.61
C VAL A 33 -1.08 -14.22 -4.43
N GLY A 34 -1.59 -14.51 -3.22
CA GLY A 34 -1.43 -13.66 -2.03
C GLY A 34 0.02 -13.40 -1.62
N ASN A 35 0.93 -14.35 -1.92
CA ASN A 35 2.36 -14.22 -1.62
C ASN A 35 3.14 -13.40 -2.65
N LEU A 36 2.52 -13.04 -3.78
CA LEU A 36 3.09 -12.06 -4.70
C LEU A 36 2.92 -10.62 -4.21
N LEU A 37 2.06 -10.39 -3.20
CA LEU A 37 1.99 -9.14 -2.46
C LEU A 37 2.83 -9.23 -1.18
N PHE A 38 3.89 -8.42 -1.11
CA PHE A 38 4.77 -8.38 0.05
C PHE A 38 5.15 -6.95 0.44
N ALA A 39 5.38 -6.76 1.74
CA ALA A 39 5.86 -5.50 2.29
C ALA A 39 7.37 -5.38 2.07
N VAL A 40 7.84 -4.19 1.74
CA VAL A 40 9.26 -3.84 1.74
C VAL A 40 9.56 -3.11 3.05
N PRO A 41 10.32 -3.69 3.99
CA PRO A 41 10.52 -3.12 5.32
C PRO A 41 11.58 -2.02 5.28
N ASN A 42 11.35 -0.95 4.52
CA ASN A 42 12.30 0.15 4.39
C ASN A 42 12.10 1.26 5.42
N GLY A 43 10.90 1.36 6.00
CA GLY A 43 10.60 2.21 7.15
C GLY A 43 10.84 1.50 8.49
N GLY A 44 11.21 2.27 9.52
CA GLY A 44 11.32 1.80 10.90
C GLY A 44 12.61 2.23 11.60
N TRP A 45 12.53 2.44 12.91
CA TRP A 45 13.72 2.72 13.71
C TRP A 45 14.62 1.49 13.78
N ARG A 46 15.92 1.71 13.60
CA ARG A 46 16.96 0.70 13.68
C ARG A 46 18.21 1.33 14.29
N GLY A 47 19.02 0.51 14.95
CA GLY A 47 20.35 0.95 15.40
C GLY A 47 21.27 1.22 14.21
N ALA A 48 22.29 2.06 14.42
CA ALA A 48 23.21 2.51 13.36
C ALA A 48 23.85 1.35 12.58
N ARG A 49 24.29 0.29 13.29
CA ARG A 49 24.89 -0.90 12.67
C ARG A 49 23.92 -1.63 11.74
N ALA A 50 22.67 -1.81 12.18
CA ALA A 50 21.64 -2.47 11.37
C ALA A 50 21.28 -1.62 10.14
N GLY A 51 21.19 -0.29 10.30
CA GLY A 51 20.98 0.62 9.16
C GLY A 51 22.12 0.56 8.13
N ALA A 52 23.37 0.58 8.59
CA ALA A 52 24.53 0.46 7.70
C ALA A 52 24.57 -0.89 6.97
N GLN A 53 24.25 -1.99 7.67
CA GLN A 53 24.17 -3.32 7.07
C GLN A 53 23.12 -3.39 5.96
N MET A 54 21.95 -2.78 6.15
CA MET A 54 20.90 -2.80 5.12
C MET A 54 21.28 -2.00 3.89
N VAL A 55 21.93 -0.84 4.05
CA VAL A 55 22.46 -0.08 2.91
C VAL A 55 23.52 -0.91 2.18
N TYR A 56 24.40 -1.60 2.92
CA TYR A 56 25.39 -2.51 2.35
C TYR A 56 24.73 -3.68 1.57
N GLU A 57 23.60 -4.20 2.06
CA GLU A 57 22.80 -5.25 1.42
C GLU A 57 21.90 -4.74 0.28
N GLY A 58 21.99 -3.46 -0.08
CA GLY A 58 21.28 -2.89 -1.23
C GLY A 58 19.93 -2.25 -0.90
N GLN A 59 19.68 -1.87 0.36
CA GLN A 59 18.49 -1.10 0.72
C GLN A 59 18.45 0.22 -0.05
N VAL A 60 17.36 0.42 -0.79
CA VAL A 60 17.09 1.65 -1.53
C VAL A 60 16.10 2.52 -0.75
N LYS A 61 16.47 3.77 -0.50
CA LYS A 61 15.59 4.75 0.14
C LYS A 61 14.44 5.12 -0.79
N GLY A 62 13.22 5.18 -0.24
CA GLY A 62 12.04 5.63 -0.98
C GLY A 62 11.33 4.56 -1.81
N VAL A 63 11.79 3.30 -1.77
CA VAL A 63 10.98 2.18 -2.29
C VAL A 63 9.64 2.14 -1.58
N ALA A 64 8.57 1.90 -2.36
CA ALA A 64 7.21 1.79 -1.85
C ALA A 64 7.07 0.74 -0.75
N ASP A 65 6.14 0.97 0.17
CA ASP A 65 5.89 0.09 1.32
C ASP A 65 5.47 -1.33 0.93
N ILE A 66 4.75 -1.50 -0.19
CA ILE A 66 4.20 -2.77 -0.64
C ILE A 66 4.45 -2.92 -2.15
N ILE A 67 4.81 -4.14 -2.57
CA ILE A 67 4.90 -4.50 -3.99
C ILE A 67 3.99 -5.71 -4.24
N LEU A 68 3.13 -5.58 -5.25
CA LEU A 68 2.47 -6.70 -5.91
C LEU A 68 3.26 -7.08 -7.15
N LEU A 69 4.04 -8.15 -7.04
CA LEU A 69 4.83 -8.73 -8.12
C LEU A 69 3.96 -9.66 -8.97
N TYR A 70 3.01 -9.08 -9.69
CA TYR A 70 2.08 -9.81 -10.55
C TYR A 70 1.86 -9.02 -11.83
N PRO A 71 2.35 -9.48 -13.00
CA PRO A 71 2.14 -8.76 -14.25
C PRO A 71 0.66 -8.65 -14.62
N SER A 72 0.19 -7.44 -14.92
CA SER A 72 -1.20 -7.18 -15.31
C SER A 72 -1.30 -5.91 -16.15
N GLY A 73 -2.23 -5.86 -17.10
CA GLY A 73 -2.51 -4.65 -17.89
C GLY A 73 -1.31 -4.07 -18.64
N GLY A 74 -0.35 -4.92 -19.05
CA GLY A 74 0.90 -4.49 -19.70
C GLY A 74 1.94 -3.88 -18.76
N LYS A 75 1.77 -4.03 -17.44
CA LYS A 75 2.68 -3.53 -16.41
C LYS A 75 3.34 -4.68 -15.65
N SER A 76 4.60 -4.50 -15.25
CA SER A 76 5.42 -5.54 -14.60
C SER A 76 5.01 -5.81 -13.16
N SER A 77 4.67 -4.77 -12.42
CA SER A 77 4.25 -4.83 -11.00
C SER A 77 3.44 -3.61 -10.60
N LEU A 78 2.78 -3.69 -9.44
CA LEU A 78 2.16 -2.56 -8.76
C LEU A 78 2.92 -2.27 -7.47
N CYS A 79 3.45 -1.05 -7.36
CA CYS A 79 4.11 -0.50 -6.18
C CYS A 79 3.11 0.40 -5.43
N ILE A 80 2.92 0.17 -4.15
CA ILE A 80 1.92 0.85 -3.33
C ILE A 80 2.60 1.48 -2.12
N GLU A 81 2.53 2.80 -2.05
CA GLU A 81 2.96 3.58 -0.90
C GLU A 81 1.75 3.89 -0.02
N MET A 82 1.83 3.51 1.25
CA MET A 82 0.75 3.75 2.19
C MET A 82 0.96 5.08 2.89
N LYS A 83 -0.14 5.81 3.10
CA LYS A 83 -0.16 7.03 3.89
C LYS A 83 -1.34 7.05 4.84
N VAL A 84 -1.20 7.78 5.94
CA VAL A 84 -2.34 8.06 6.81
C VAL A 84 -3.34 8.98 6.11
N PRO A 85 -4.65 8.70 6.21
CA PRO A 85 -5.66 9.59 5.68
C PRO A 85 -5.64 10.94 6.38
N LYS A 86 -6.16 11.95 5.69
CA LYS A 86 -6.30 13.31 6.21
C LYS A 86 -7.10 13.29 7.51
N LYS A 87 -6.49 13.71 8.62
CA LYS A 87 -7.22 13.98 9.88
C LYS A 87 -7.80 15.38 9.85
N LYS A 88 -8.91 15.60 10.56
CA LYS A 88 -9.51 16.93 10.71
C LYS A 88 -8.46 17.94 11.22
N GLY A 89 -8.27 19.04 10.49
CA GLY A 89 -7.28 20.07 10.84
C GLY A 89 -5.83 19.76 10.45
N SER A 90 -5.58 18.70 9.68
CA SER A 90 -4.24 18.34 9.17
C SER A 90 -4.25 18.09 7.66
N SER A 91 -3.07 18.00 7.05
CA SER A 91 -2.91 17.43 5.71
C SER A 91 -2.90 15.90 5.76
N ALA A 92 -3.23 15.25 4.63
CA ALA A 92 -2.94 13.83 4.47
C ALA A 92 -1.43 13.57 4.57
N GLY A 93 -1.04 12.32 4.85
CA GLY A 93 0.34 11.90 4.66
C GLY A 93 0.74 12.12 3.20
N THR A 94 1.98 12.52 2.96
CA THR A 94 2.49 12.77 1.60
C THR A 94 3.79 12.01 1.36
N GLN A 95 4.13 11.81 0.10
CA GLN A 95 5.42 11.24 -0.29
C GLN A 95 6.57 12.19 0.04
N SER A 96 7.67 11.62 0.53
CA SER A 96 8.98 12.27 0.58
C SER A 96 9.60 12.43 -0.82
N THR A 97 10.64 13.25 -0.93
CA THR A 97 11.38 13.44 -2.20
C THR A 97 11.90 12.13 -2.77
N ALA A 98 12.54 11.29 -1.95
CA ALA A 98 13.09 10.00 -2.38
C ALA A 98 12.00 9.03 -2.90
N GLN A 99 10.78 9.09 -2.33
CA GLN A 99 9.65 8.28 -2.81
C GLN A 99 9.15 8.74 -4.16
N LYS A 100 9.14 10.05 -4.43
CA LYS A 100 8.79 10.59 -5.75
C LYS A 100 9.84 10.25 -6.80
N GLU A 101 11.11 10.33 -6.44
CA GLU A 101 12.22 9.93 -7.31
C GLU A 101 12.13 8.44 -7.67
N TRP A 102 11.89 7.58 -6.67
CA TRP A 102 11.75 6.15 -6.91
C TRP A 102 10.48 5.80 -7.69
N GLN A 103 9.36 6.50 -7.44
CA GLN A 103 8.14 6.40 -8.26
C GLN A 103 8.47 6.65 -9.74
N ALA A 104 9.09 7.79 -10.06
CA ALA A 104 9.41 8.15 -11.45
C ALA A 104 10.28 7.07 -12.12
N LEU A 105 11.24 6.51 -11.37
CA LEU A 105 12.11 5.44 -11.85
C LEU A 105 11.31 4.17 -12.17
N VAL A 106 10.48 3.67 -11.27
CA VAL A 106 9.75 2.40 -11.51
C VAL A 106 8.70 2.53 -12.61
N GLU A 107 8.06 3.71 -12.72
CA GLU A 107 7.10 3.99 -13.78
C GLU A 107 7.78 4.05 -15.16
N GLN A 108 8.97 4.65 -15.24
CA GLN A 108 9.80 4.66 -16.45
C GLN A 108 10.12 3.24 -16.94
N TYR A 109 10.32 2.28 -16.02
CA TYR A 109 10.67 0.89 -16.34
C TYR A 109 9.48 -0.08 -16.29
N GLY A 110 8.25 0.43 -16.44
CA GLY A 110 7.09 -0.40 -16.77
C GLY A 110 6.28 -0.94 -15.59
N SER A 111 6.56 -0.48 -14.38
CA SER A 111 5.69 -0.72 -13.22
C SER A 111 4.65 0.39 -13.06
N THR A 112 3.67 0.17 -12.20
CA THR A 112 2.71 1.20 -11.76
C THR A 112 3.03 1.58 -10.32
N TYR A 113 3.00 2.86 -9.99
CA TYR A 113 3.13 3.33 -8.61
C TYR A 113 1.85 4.06 -8.19
N VAL A 114 1.40 3.83 -6.95
CA VAL A 114 0.24 4.51 -6.38
C VAL A 114 0.49 4.89 -4.92
N VAL A 115 -0.15 5.96 -4.48
CA VAL A 115 -0.24 6.33 -3.05
C VAL A 115 -1.66 6.04 -2.58
N CYS A 116 -1.80 5.32 -1.46
CA CYS A 116 -3.09 4.97 -0.90
C CYS A 116 -3.25 5.46 0.55
N HIS A 117 -4.39 6.06 0.85
CA HIS A 117 -4.76 6.62 2.15
C HIS A 117 -5.85 5.82 2.85
N GLY A 118 -5.68 4.50 2.95
CA GLY A 118 -6.67 3.62 3.58
C GLY A 118 -7.03 2.41 2.72
N LEU A 119 -7.89 1.54 3.27
CA LEU A 119 -8.30 0.30 2.61
C LEU A 119 -9.06 0.54 1.32
N ILE A 120 -9.95 1.54 1.26
CA ILE A 120 -10.78 1.79 0.07
C ILE A 120 -9.92 2.19 -1.14
N GLU A 121 -8.98 3.13 -0.95
CA GLU A 121 -8.04 3.52 -2.01
C GLU A 121 -7.14 2.35 -2.42
N PHE A 122 -6.71 1.52 -1.47
CA PHE A 122 -5.94 0.30 -1.75
C PHE A 122 -6.72 -0.68 -2.64
N ILE A 123 -7.99 -0.95 -2.33
CA ILE A 123 -8.86 -1.83 -3.11
C ILE A 123 -9.03 -1.29 -4.54
N GLN A 124 -9.29 0.01 -4.66
CA GLN A 124 -9.44 0.68 -5.96
C GLN A 124 -8.16 0.56 -6.79
N ALA A 125 -6.99 0.81 -6.19
CA ALA A 125 -5.71 0.70 -6.87
C ALA A 125 -5.42 -0.72 -7.36
N VAL A 126 -5.61 -1.73 -6.50
CA VAL A 126 -5.43 -3.13 -6.86
C VAL A 126 -6.38 -3.53 -7.99
N CYS A 127 -7.67 -3.19 -7.87
CA CYS A 127 -8.65 -3.55 -8.89
C CYS A 127 -8.39 -2.85 -10.23
N SER A 128 -8.00 -1.57 -10.19
CA SER A 128 -7.61 -0.81 -11.38
C SER A 128 -6.41 -1.45 -12.08
N TYR A 129 -5.38 -1.81 -11.32
CA TYR A 129 -4.19 -2.51 -11.84
C TYR A 129 -4.50 -3.89 -12.44
N LEU A 130 -5.39 -4.64 -11.77
CA LEU A 130 -5.85 -5.95 -12.24
C LEU A 130 -6.91 -5.86 -13.35
N GLN A 131 -7.34 -4.65 -13.74
CA GLN A 131 -8.38 -4.40 -14.74
C GLN A 131 -9.72 -5.11 -14.43
N ILE A 132 -10.11 -5.11 -13.14
CA ILE A 132 -11.36 -5.70 -12.65
C ILE A 132 -12.24 -4.65 -11.96
N ASN A 133 -13.54 -4.93 -11.86
CA ASN A 133 -14.49 -4.04 -11.19
C ASN A 133 -14.29 -4.05 -9.67
N SER A 134 -14.04 -2.87 -9.08
CA SER A 134 -13.78 -2.70 -7.65
C SER A 134 -15.04 -2.73 -6.77
N GLN A 135 -16.22 -2.47 -7.32
CA GLN A 135 -17.45 -2.26 -6.56
C GLN A 135 -17.81 -3.46 -5.68
N LYS A 136 -17.67 -4.67 -6.21
CA LYS A 136 -17.90 -5.91 -5.46
C LYS A 136 -17.01 -5.96 -4.20
N TYR A 137 -15.72 -5.68 -4.37
CA TYR A 137 -14.74 -5.78 -3.29
C TYR A 137 -14.88 -4.66 -2.26
N ILE A 138 -15.23 -3.45 -2.70
CA ILE A 138 -15.58 -2.35 -1.81
C ILE A 138 -16.80 -2.73 -0.97
N THR A 139 -17.89 -3.20 -1.59
CA THR A 139 -19.09 -3.63 -0.86
C THR A 139 -18.78 -4.75 0.15
N GLU A 140 -17.95 -5.73 -0.20
CA GLU A 140 -17.50 -6.75 0.75
C GLU A 140 -16.69 -6.16 1.91
N ALA A 141 -15.77 -5.24 1.63
CA ALA A 141 -14.98 -4.55 2.66
C ALA A 141 -15.87 -3.73 3.60
N LEU A 142 -16.86 -3.01 3.08
CA LEU A 142 -17.84 -2.24 3.86
C LEU A 142 -18.62 -3.12 4.85
N ASN A 143 -18.88 -4.38 4.50
CA ASN A 143 -19.59 -5.34 5.34
C ASN A 143 -18.68 -6.06 6.35
N LYS A 144 -17.42 -6.29 5.99
CA LYS A 144 -16.46 -7.06 6.81
C LYS A 144 -15.57 -6.18 7.70
N TYR A 145 -15.47 -4.88 7.47
CA TYR A 145 -14.59 -4.02 8.28
C TYR A 145 -15.04 -3.95 9.75
N PRO A 146 -14.13 -3.98 10.76
CA PRO A 146 -12.66 -4.08 10.71
C PRO A 146 -12.12 -5.51 10.93
N LEU A 147 -12.76 -6.53 10.36
CA LEU A 147 -12.41 -7.94 10.62
C LEU A 147 -11.14 -8.42 9.90
N TYR A 148 -10.54 -7.61 9.03
CA TYR A 148 -9.24 -7.90 8.43
C TYR A 148 -8.15 -7.79 9.50
N ARG A 149 -7.73 -8.95 10.03
CA ARG A 149 -6.71 -9.11 11.06
C ARG A 149 -5.62 -10.03 10.59
#